data_AF-A0AAV9H5L6-F1
#
_entry.id   AF-A0AAV9H5L6-F1
#
_cell.length_a   1.000
_cell.length_b   1.000
_cell.length_c   1.000
_cell.angle_alpha   90.00
_cell.angle_beta   90.00
_cell.angle_gamma   90.00
#
_symmetry.space_group_name_H-M   'P 1'
#
loop_
_entity.id
_entity.type
_entity.pdbx_description
1 polymer ?
#
loop_
_entity_poly.entity_id
_entity_poly.type
_entity_poly.pdbx_seq_one_letter_code
_entity_poly.pdbx_strand_id
1 'polypeptide(L)'
;MPPPSVPEEWKISPQQRLKVFNEEIIPQELQPYMHLHHRDDGKQPTAVLIVGQTGAGKTRLAPVLSQAMVDINRTPAHFIADTYKTYHPHYATCLKEAPEKASILTSLDARVWLEMACAYAVENRLDVLVESACRHPDDFCKLAQVFRNGGYNVRVAILAVPEALSRLGILVRYYRNLPEAQSRGLPLRLTPKKVHDDSYTGLAYAAKFLDEDESADSVIVVRRNNMLSYVNERVGGQCRAWRIEPGASKALEWERIRGLSPEERETARRDIEQLKKLGTAKLDAELREIEELMAPLGKRDGEGLPSLDPLHAAGFIALHVA
;
A
#
# COMPACT_ATOMS: atom_id res chain seq x y z
N MET A 1 -13.33 -16.47 -13.75
CA MET A 1 -13.59 -15.59 -14.91
C MET A 1 -12.35 -14.77 -15.17
N PRO A 2 -11.84 -14.71 -16.41
CA PRO A 2 -10.81 -13.73 -16.76
C PRO A 2 -11.33 -12.31 -16.45
N PRO A 3 -10.45 -11.35 -16.15
CA PRO A 3 -10.88 -9.97 -15.99
C PRO A 3 -11.61 -9.53 -17.27
N PRO A 4 -12.71 -8.76 -17.16
CA PRO A 4 -13.40 -8.25 -18.34
C PRO A 4 -12.40 -7.51 -19.22
N SER A 5 -12.35 -7.87 -20.51
CA SER A 5 -11.48 -7.20 -21.47
C SER A 5 -11.87 -5.73 -21.55
N VAL A 6 -10.90 -4.84 -21.36
CA VAL A 6 -11.09 -3.40 -21.63
C VAL A 6 -11.48 -3.27 -23.11
N PRO A 7 -12.61 -2.65 -23.46
CA PRO A 7 -13.01 -2.50 -24.85
C PRO A 7 -11.97 -1.65 -25.61
N GLU A 8 -11.80 -1.90 -26.91
CA GLU A 8 -10.73 -1.28 -27.71
C GLU A 8 -10.78 0.26 -27.69
N GLU A 9 -11.97 0.84 -27.68
CA GLU A 9 -12.18 2.29 -27.65
C GLU A 9 -11.74 2.95 -26.33
N TRP A 10 -11.46 2.16 -25.29
CA TRP A 10 -10.95 2.65 -23.99
C TRP A 10 -9.45 2.40 -23.82
N LYS A 11 -8.82 1.66 -24.73
CA LYS A 11 -7.37 1.41 -24.67
C LYS A 11 -6.62 2.60 -25.25
N ILE A 12 -5.53 2.97 -24.59
CA ILE A 12 -4.56 3.93 -25.12
C ILE A 12 -3.28 3.24 -25.56
N SER A 13 -2.67 3.76 -26.62
CA SER A 13 -1.42 3.24 -27.19
C SER A 13 -0.23 3.55 -26.28
N PRO A 14 0.90 2.82 -26.43
CA PRO A 14 2.14 3.16 -25.74
C PRO A 14 2.59 4.61 -25.97
N GLN A 15 2.42 5.14 -27.19
CA GLN A 15 2.75 6.53 -27.51
C GLN A 15 1.85 7.52 -26.76
N GLN A 16 0.55 7.22 -26.63
CA GLN A 16 -0.37 8.04 -25.84
C GLN A 16 -0.03 8.01 -24.35
N ARG A 17 0.31 6.83 -23.79
CA ARG A 17 0.78 6.72 -22.40
C ARG A 17 2.02 7.58 -22.16
N LEU A 18 3.00 7.51 -23.07
CA LEU A 18 4.22 8.30 -22.98
C LEU A 18 3.94 9.79 -23.06
N LYS A 19 3.03 10.19 -23.95
CA LYS A 19 2.60 11.59 -24.08
C LYS A 19 1.97 12.11 -22.78
N VAL A 20 0.97 11.41 -22.24
CA VAL A 20 0.33 11.76 -20.95
C VAL A 20 1.36 11.80 -19.82
N PHE A 21 2.28 10.83 -19.80
CA PHE A 21 3.32 10.80 -18.78
C PHE A 21 4.22 12.05 -18.85
N ASN A 22 4.70 12.41 -20.03
CA ASN A 22 5.63 13.53 -20.21
C ASN A 22 4.96 14.90 -20.08
N GLU A 23 3.75 15.05 -20.60
CA GLU A 23 3.06 16.35 -20.69
C GLU A 23 2.20 16.67 -19.47
N GLU A 24 1.76 15.65 -18.72
CA GLU A 24 0.84 15.85 -17.60
C GLU A 24 1.42 15.33 -16.28
N ILE A 25 1.84 14.07 -16.23
CA ILE A 25 2.26 13.42 -14.97
C ILE A 25 3.60 13.97 -14.47
N ILE A 26 4.62 14.09 -15.32
CA ILE A 26 5.91 14.66 -14.90
C ILE A 26 5.73 16.08 -14.33
N PRO A 27 5.11 17.04 -15.05
CA PRO A 27 4.92 18.39 -14.54
C PRO A 27 4.16 18.47 -13.20
N GLN A 28 3.13 17.65 -13.01
CA GLN A 28 2.24 17.73 -11.84
C GLN A 28 2.75 16.92 -10.65
N GLU A 29 3.30 15.73 -10.88
CA GLU A 29 3.60 14.76 -9.81
C GLU A 29 5.10 14.64 -9.50
N LEU A 30 5.99 15.00 -10.43
CA LEU A 30 7.43 14.74 -10.31
C LEU A 30 8.26 16.03 -10.31
N GLN A 31 7.92 17.00 -11.16
CA GLN A 31 8.60 18.29 -11.25
C GLN A 31 8.69 19.03 -9.90
N PRO A 32 7.67 19.00 -9.01
CA PRO A 32 7.78 19.62 -7.69
C PRO A 32 8.93 19.06 -6.83
N TYR A 33 9.39 17.84 -7.08
CA TYR A 33 10.46 17.18 -6.31
C TYR A 33 11.83 17.32 -6.96
N MET A 34 11.93 17.86 -8.17
CA MET A 34 13.19 17.86 -8.93
C MET A 34 14.32 18.66 -8.28
N HIS A 35 14.01 19.63 -7.43
CA HIS A 35 15.02 20.38 -6.67
C HIS A 35 15.55 19.62 -5.44
N LEU A 36 14.98 18.45 -5.12
CA LEU A 36 15.31 17.61 -3.96
C LEU A 36 16.12 16.37 -4.33
N HIS A 37 16.62 16.28 -5.57
CA HIS A 37 17.32 15.10 -6.05
C HIS A 37 18.71 14.88 -5.43
N HIS A 38 19.15 13.62 -5.39
CA HIS A 38 20.47 13.22 -4.89
C HIS A 38 21.49 12.92 -6.00
N ARG A 39 21.38 13.59 -7.16
CA ARG A 39 22.37 13.45 -8.25
C ARG A 39 23.70 14.14 -7.97
N ASP A 40 23.64 15.28 -7.28
CA ASP A 40 24.80 16.16 -7.12
C ASP A 40 25.34 16.20 -5.68
N ASP A 41 24.67 15.56 -4.72
CA ASP A 41 25.04 15.57 -3.30
C ASP A 41 25.67 14.25 -2.80
N GLY A 42 25.79 13.25 -3.67
CA GLY A 42 26.38 11.95 -3.36
C GLY A 42 25.57 11.07 -2.40
N LYS A 43 24.36 11.49 -1.99
CA LYS A 43 23.53 10.70 -1.07
C LYS A 43 22.93 9.48 -1.78
N GLN A 44 22.78 8.41 -1.01
CA GLN A 44 21.98 7.28 -1.44
C GLN A 44 20.48 7.63 -1.30
N PRO A 45 19.66 7.53 -2.35
CA PRO A 45 18.22 7.76 -2.25
C PRO A 45 17.54 6.60 -1.49
N THR A 46 16.41 6.90 -0.88
CA THR A 46 15.62 5.99 -0.03
C THR A 46 14.26 5.77 -0.67
N ALA A 47 13.86 4.49 -0.76
CA ALA A 47 12.53 4.10 -1.19
C ALA A 47 11.78 3.47 -0.02
N VAL A 48 10.70 4.12 0.43
CA VAL A 48 9.80 3.56 1.44
C VAL A 48 8.60 2.95 0.73
N LEU A 49 8.47 1.62 0.78
CA LEU A 49 7.37 0.88 0.18
C LEU A 49 6.37 0.46 1.25
N ILE A 50 5.15 0.97 1.20
CA ILE A 50 4.07 0.58 2.10
C ILE A 50 3.19 -0.43 1.39
N VAL A 51 3.18 -1.67 1.89
CA VAL A 51 2.37 -2.76 1.33
C VAL A 51 1.31 -3.20 2.30
N GLY A 52 0.11 -3.44 1.83
CA GLY A 52 -1.00 -3.89 2.67
C GLY A 52 -2.28 -4.01 1.86
N GLN A 53 -3.19 -4.89 2.23
CA GLN A 53 -4.42 -5.07 1.49
C GLN A 53 -5.27 -3.78 1.46
N THR A 54 -6.27 -3.72 0.57
CA THR A 54 -7.25 -2.64 0.59
C THR A 54 -8.00 -2.64 1.93
N GLY A 55 -8.26 -1.45 2.48
CA GLY A 55 -8.89 -1.31 3.81
C GLY A 55 -7.98 -1.57 5.01
N ALA A 56 -6.72 -1.99 4.83
CA ALA A 56 -5.80 -2.20 5.95
C ALA A 56 -5.50 -0.91 6.74
N GLY A 57 -5.43 0.23 6.05
CA GLY A 57 -5.20 1.55 6.66
C GLY A 57 -3.91 2.26 6.21
N LYS A 58 -3.37 1.93 5.03
CA LYS A 58 -2.13 2.54 4.50
C LYS A 58 -2.15 4.07 4.52
N THR A 59 -3.30 4.70 4.24
CA THR A 59 -3.49 6.16 4.29
C THR A 59 -3.23 6.79 5.67
N ARG A 60 -3.25 6.00 6.76
CA ARG A 60 -2.87 6.47 8.10
C ARG A 60 -1.38 6.26 8.41
N LEU A 61 -0.76 5.24 7.81
CA LEU A 61 0.66 4.94 7.98
C LEU A 61 1.55 5.81 7.07
N ALA A 62 1.10 6.11 5.85
CA ALA A 62 1.87 6.89 4.88
C ALA A 62 2.28 8.28 5.41
N PRO A 63 1.39 9.08 6.03
CA PRO A 63 1.79 10.36 6.61
C PRO A 63 2.82 10.22 7.75
N VAL A 64 2.72 9.15 8.55
CA VAL A 64 3.66 8.89 9.67
C VAL A 64 5.06 8.61 9.14
N LEU A 65 5.18 7.76 8.12
CA LEU A 65 6.47 7.45 7.51
C LEU A 65 7.01 8.62 6.68
N SER A 66 6.14 9.33 5.95
CA SER A 66 6.50 10.54 5.21
C SER A 66 7.06 11.63 6.13
N GLN A 67 6.38 11.89 7.26
CA GLN A 67 6.85 12.86 8.25
C GLN A 67 8.21 12.45 8.83
N ALA A 68 8.40 11.17 9.16
CA ALA A 68 9.68 10.67 9.64
C ALA A 68 10.83 10.83 8.62
N MET A 69 10.55 10.81 7.32
CA MET A 69 11.52 11.17 6.28
C MET A 69 11.78 12.68 6.25
N VAL A 70 10.74 13.51 6.30
CA VAL A 70 10.86 14.98 6.35
C VAL A 70 11.68 15.44 7.55
N ASP A 71 11.49 14.83 8.72
CA ASP A 71 12.21 15.15 9.96
C ASP A 71 13.74 14.94 9.84
N ILE A 72 14.18 14.12 8.88
CA ILE A 72 15.60 13.91 8.56
C ILE A 72 16.01 14.57 7.23
N ASN A 73 15.27 15.60 6.80
CA ASN A 73 15.49 16.36 5.56
C ASN A 73 15.45 15.52 4.28
N ARG A 74 14.55 14.53 4.24
CA ARG A 74 14.27 13.69 3.08
C ARG A 74 12.80 13.81 2.69
N THR A 75 12.45 14.79 1.87
CA THR A 75 11.05 14.95 1.41
C THR A 75 10.78 13.99 0.24
N PRO A 76 9.95 12.94 0.40
CA PRO A 76 9.77 11.95 -0.64
C PRO A 76 8.72 12.37 -1.67
N ALA A 77 8.91 11.96 -2.92
CA ALA A 77 7.83 11.90 -3.89
C ALA A 77 6.86 10.77 -3.52
N HIS A 78 5.57 11.08 -3.32
CA HIS A 78 4.57 10.13 -2.84
C HIS A 78 3.73 9.57 -4.00
N PHE A 79 3.90 8.28 -4.29
CA PHE A 79 3.24 7.60 -5.41
C PHE A 79 2.18 6.60 -4.94
N ILE A 80 1.01 6.68 -5.59
CA ILE A 80 -0.13 5.80 -5.35
C ILE A 80 -0.76 5.45 -6.70
N ALA A 81 -0.83 4.17 -7.07
CA ALA A 81 -1.35 3.76 -8.39
C ALA A 81 -2.72 4.36 -8.71
N ASP A 82 -3.63 4.40 -7.73
CA ASP A 82 -4.99 4.88 -7.92
C ASP A 82 -5.06 6.36 -8.35
N THR A 83 -4.10 7.21 -7.94
CA THR A 83 -4.12 8.64 -8.31
C THR A 83 -3.81 8.83 -9.79
N TYR A 84 -3.08 7.92 -10.43
CA TYR A 84 -2.77 8.03 -11.86
C TYR A 84 -3.99 7.78 -12.76
N LYS A 85 -5.09 7.22 -12.24
CA LYS A 85 -6.31 6.97 -13.02
C LYS A 85 -6.92 8.27 -13.58
N THR A 86 -6.76 9.39 -12.89
CA THR A 86 -7.32 10.68 -13.31
C THR A 86 -6.67 11.23 -14.57
N TYR A 87 -5.45 10.81 -14.89
CA TYR A 87 -4.73 11.19 -16.12
C TYR A 87 -5.15 10.39 -17.34
N HIS A 88 -5.99 9.35 -17.18
CA HIS A 88 -6.46 8.60 -18.32
C HIS A 88 -7.38 9.48 -19.19
N PRO A 89 -7.14 9.62 -20.51
CA PRO A 89 -7.90 10.54 -21.37
C PRO A 89 -9.42 10.31 -21.34
N HIS A 90 -9.82 9.05 -21.13
CA HIS A 90 -11.22 8.67 -21.04
C HIS A 90 -11.78 8.63 -19.61
N TYR A 91 -11.02 9.05 -18.58
CA TYR A 91 -11.43 8.92 -17.18
C TYR A 91 -12.72 9.69 -16.86
N ALA A 92 -12.83 10.93 -17.31
CA ALA A 92 -14.02 11.76 -17.07
C ALA A 92 -15.28 11.16 -17.76
N THR A 93 -15.14 10.67 -18.98
CA THR A 93 -16.22 10.00 -19.73
C THR A 93 -16.63 8.70 -19.05
N CYS A 94 -15.65 7.86 -18.69
CA CYS A 94 -15.83 6.66 -17.87
C CYS A 94 -16.68 6.95 -16.64
N LEU A 95 -16.32 8.01 -15.91
CA LEU A 95 -16.96 8.37 -14.67
C LEU A 95 -18.41 8.83 -14.87
N LYS A 96 -18.71 9.49 -16.00
CA LYS A 96 -20.07 9.95 -16.32
C LYS A 96 -20.97 8.81 -16.79
N GLU A 97 -20.46 7.92 -17.62
CA GLU A 97 -21.26 6.91 -18.33
C GLU A 97 -21.35 5.57 -17.58
N ALA A 98 -20.26 5.16 -16.94
CA ALA A 98 -20.18 3.91 -16.18
C ALA A 98 -19.23 4.04 -14.97
N PRO A 99 -19.62 4.84 -13.95
CA PRO A 99 -18.80 5.09 -12.75
C PRO A 99 -18.22 3.81 -12.11
N GLU A 100 -18.99 2.72 -12.10
CA GLU A 100 -18.61 1.43 -11.54
C GLU A 100 -17.52 0.71 -12.34
N LYS A 101 -17.39 1.01 -13.64
CA LYS A 101 -16.38 0.44 -14.55
C LYS A 101 -15.13 1.29 -14.68
N ALA A 102 -15.21 2.60 -14.39
CA ALA A 102 -14.11 3.56 -14.53
C ALA A 102 -12.79 3.08 -13.92
N SER A 103 -12.86 2.48 -12.72
CA SER A 103 -11.68 1.92 -12.05
C SER A 103 -11.05 0.79 -12.85
N ILE A 104 -11.85 -0.16 -13.35
CA ILE A 104 -11.35 -1.33 -14.08
C ILE A 104 -10.71 -0.88 -15.40
N LEU A 105 -11.39 0.01 -16.12
CA LEU A 105 -10.96 0.49 -17.44
C LEU A 105 -9.63 1.26 -17.40
N THR A 106 -9.36 1.98 -16.31
CA THR A 106 -8.14 2.80 -16.17
C THR A 106 -7.03 2.16 -15.34
N SER A 107 -7.27 1.00 -14.73
CA SER A 107 -6.30 0.36 -13.83
C SER A 107 -5.04 -0.13 -14.53
N LEU A 108 -5.09 -0.47 -15.82
CA LEU A 108 -3.90 -0.92 -16.54
C LEU A 108 -2.93 0.24 -16.72
N ASP A 109 -3.39 1.34 -17.32
CA ASP A 109 -2.54 2.49 -17.63
C ASP A 109 -2.05 3.19 -16.37
N ALA A 110 -2.88 3.27 -15.32
CA ALA A 110 -2.46 3.80 -14.02
C ALA A 110 -1.29 3.01 -13.39
N ARG A 111 -1.22 1.69 -13.60
CA ARG A 111 -0.08 0.88 -13.16
C ARG A 111 1.16 1.12 -14.02
N VAL A 112 0.98 1.22 -15.34
CA VAL A 112 2.08 1.57 -16.25
C VAL A 112 2.68 2.94 -15.89
N TRP A 113 1.84 3.93 -15.60
CA TRP A 113 2.31 5.25 -15.17
C TRP A 113 2.99 5.24 -13.80
N LEU A 114 2.54 4.41 -12.86
CA LEU A 114 3.27 4.20 -11.60
C LEU A 114 4.67 3.61 -11.86
N GLU A 115 4.78 2.60 -12.73
CA GLU A 115 6.07 2.02 -13.12
C GLU A 115 6.99 3.08 -13.75
N MET A 116 6.46 3.88 -14.68
CA MET A 116 7.19 4.99 -15.31
C MET A 116 7.61 6.06 -14.28
N ALA A 117 6.75 6.41 -13.33
CA ALA A 117 7.08 7.37 -12.27
C ALA A 117 8.20 6.86 -11.36
N CYS A 118 8.18 5.56 -11.02
CA CYS A 118 9.26 4.94 -10.24
C CYS A 118 10.58 4.92 -11.01
N ALA A 119 10.56 4.58 -12.31
CA ALA A 119 11.75 4.63 -13.16
C ALA A 119 12.30 6.06 -13.27
N TYR A 120 11.44 7.05 -13.48
CA TYR A 120 11.84 8.46 -13.52
C TYR A 120 12.45 8.91 -12.18
N ALA A 121 11.88 8.48 -11.05
CA ALA A 121 12.43 8.77 -9.73
C ALA A 121 13.83 8.16 -9.57
N VAL A 122 14.05 6.93 -10.04
CA VAL A 122 15.37 6.26 -10.04
C VAL A 122 16.39 7.03 -10.87
N GLU A 123 16.04 7.39 -12.11
CA GLU A 123 16.92 8.17 -13.01
C GLU A 123 17.32 9.52 -12.40
N ASN A 124 16.40 10.13 -11.65
CA ASN A 124 16.61 11.41 -10.99
C ASN A 124 17.05 11.29 -9.53
N ARG A 125 17.28 10.08 -9.01
CA ARG A 125 17.68 9.81 -7.61
C ARG A 125 16.82 10.55 -6.57
N LEU A 126 15.51 10.53 -6.75
CA LEU A 126 14.55 11.10 -5.79
C LEU A 126 14.28 10.12 -4.66
N ASP A 127 14.13 10.62 -3.43
CA ASP A 127 13.50 9.86 -2.35
C ASP A 127 12.02 9.63 -2.66
N VAL A 128 11.51 8.43 -2.34
CA VAL A 128 10.14 8.05 -2.68
C VAL A 128 9.42 7.36 -1.53
N LEU A 129 8.11 7.56 -1.49
CA LEU A 129 7.18 6.76 -0.71
C LEU A 129 6.13 6.19 -1.65
N VAL A 130 6.04 4.87 -1.73
CA VAL A 130 5.14 4.18 -2.67
C VAL A 130 4.15 3.31 -1.90
N GLU A 131 2.86 3.50 -2.15
CA GLU A 131 1.82 2.63 -1.59
C GLU A 131 1.38 1.56 -2.59
N SER A 132 1.39 0.30 -2.16
CA SER A 132 0.86 -0.82 -2.94
C SER A 132 -0.20 -1.61 -2.17
N ALA A 133 -1.28 -1.96 -2.87
CA ALA A 133 -2.29 -2.86 -2.34
C ALA A 133 -1.94 -4.35 -2.48
N CYS A 134 -0.89 -4.67 -3.24
CA CYS A 134 -0.50 -6.05 -3.59
C CYS A 134 -1.60 -6.86 -4.29
N ARG A 135 -2.52 -6.22 -5.03
CA ARG A 135 -3.51 -6.93 -5.85
C ARG A 135 -2.85 -7.78 -6.95
N HIS A 136 -1.77 -7.25 -7.52
CA HIS A 136 -0.91 -7.93 -8.49
C HIS A 136 0.47 -8.01 -7.83
N PRO A 137 0.79 -9.10 -7.14
CA PRO A 137 2.01 -9.15 -6.32
C PRO A 137 3.30 -9.02 -7.15
N ASP A 138 3.29 -9.47 -8.40
CA ASP A 138 4.44 -9.29 -9.32
C ASP A 138 4.79 -7.82 -9.55
N ASP A 139 3.80 -6.93 -9.56
CA ASP A 139 4.04 -5.48 -9.70
C ASP A 139 4.84 -4.97 -8.49
N PHE A 140 4.53 -5.43 -7.27
CA PHE A 140 5.30 -5.06 -6.08
C PHE A 140 6.73 -5.61 -6.14
N CYS A 141 6.91 -6.87 -6.55
CA CYS A 141 8.24 -7.48 -6.65
C CYS A 141 9.12 -6.70 -7.63
N LYS A 142 8.57 -6.34 -8.79
CA LYS A 142 9.25 -5.49 -9.78
C LYS A 142 9.58 -4.11 -9.22
N LEU A 143 8.65 -3.47 -8.50
CA LEU A 143 8.90 -2.16 -7.89
C LEU A 143 10.08 -2.22 -6.89
N ALA A 144 10.10 -3.22 -6.01
CA ALA A 144 11.20 -3.41 -5.07
C ALA A 144 12.54 -3.63 -5.79
N GLN A 145 12.56 -4.47 -6.83
CA GLN A 145 13.74 -4.72 -7.65
C GLN A 145 14.21 -3.48 -8.43
N VAL A 146 13.28 -2.66 -8.96
CA VAL A 146 13.61 -1.41 -9.65
C VAL A 146 14.40 -0.46 -8.75
N PHE A 147 13.94 -0.26 -7.52
CA PHE A 147 14.66 0.61 -6.57
C PHE A 147 15.99 -0.01 -6.12
N ARG A 148 16.00 -1.33 -5.82
CA ARG A 148 17.23 -2.03 -5.45
C ARG A 148 18.31 -1.90 -6.53
N ASN A 149 17.95 -2.20 -7.79
CA ASN A 149 18.84 -2.09 -8.94
C ASN A 149 19.23 -0.63 -9.24
N GLY A 150 18.37 0.33 -8.87
CA GLY A 150 18.66 1.76 -8.89
C GLY A 150 19.61 2.25 -7.78
N GLY A 151 20.10 1.34 -6.92
CA GLY A 151 21.03 1.66 -5.84
C GLY A 151 20.39 2.34 -4.62
N TYR A 152 19.08 2.17 -4.43
CA TYR A 152 18.35 2.75 -3.31
C TYR A 152 18.59 2.01 -1.99
N ASN A 153 18.37 2.70 -0.88
CA ASN A 153 18.03 2.08 0.41
C ASN A 153 16.53 1.74 0.41
N VAL A 154 16.19 0.47 0.23
CA VAL A 154 14.80 0.01 0.07
C VAL A 154 14.24 -0.45 1.42
N ARG A 155 13.22 0.26 1.91
CA ARG A 155 12.61 0.05 3.22
C ARG A 155 11.15 -0.32 3.03
N VAL A 156 10.74 -1.46 3.54
CA VAL A 156 9.38 -1.98 3.30
C VAL A 156 8.60 -2.07 4.60
N ALA A 157 7.42 -1.46 4.61
CA ALA A 157 6.46 -1.56 5.72
C ALA A 157 5.24 -2.39 5.29
N ILE A 158 5.11 -3.58 5.87
CA ILE A 158 3.98 -4.47 5.66
C ILE A 158 2.91 -4.15 6.70
N LEU A 159 1.78 -3.60 6.25
CA LEU A 159 0.61 -3.34 7.09
C LEU A 159 -0.24 -4.62 7.20
N ALA A 160 -0.01 -5.37 8.27
CA ALA A 160 -0.69 -6.62 8.58
C ALA A 160 -1.92 -6.39 9.47
N VAL A 161 -3.09 -6.71 8.95
CA VAL A 161 -4.37 -6.47 9.60
C VAL A 161 -5.28 -7.70 9.37
N PRO A 162 -6.04 -8.14 10.38
CA PRO A 162 -7.04 -9.21 10.21
C PRO A 162 -8.04 -8.89 9.08
N GLU A 163 -8.44 -9.92 8.33
CA GLU A 163 -9.40 -9.82 7.22
C GLU A 163 -10.67 -9.05 7.60
N ALA A 164 -11.26 -9.38 8.76
CA ALA A 164 -12.47 -8.75 9.26
C ALA A 164 -12.32 -7.22 9.37
N LEU A 165 -11.18 -6.76 9.90
CA LEU A 165 -10.93 -5.33 10.09
C LEU A 165 -10.68 -4.60 8.77
N SER A 166 -9.97 -5.22 7.81
CA SER A 166 -9.73 -4.59 6.51
C SER A 166 -11.01 -4.53 5.68
N ARG A 167 -11.85 -5.58 5.70
CA ARG A 167 -13.19 -5.56 5.09
C ARG A 167 -14.10 -4.50 5.72
N LEU A 168 -14.14 -4.43 7.05
CA LEU A 168 -14.90 -3.39 7.76
C LEU A 168 -14.40 -1.99 7.38
N GLY A 169 -13.08 -1.79 7.30
CA GLY A 169 -12.48 -0.53 6.90
C GLY A 169 -12.91 -0.04 5.51
N ILE A 170 -13.15 -0.95 4.56
CA ILE A 170 -13.69 -0.61 3.23
C ILE A 170 -15.12 -0.07 3.36
N LEU A 171 -15.97 -0.73 4.15
CA LEU A 171 -17.36 -0.31 4.35
C LEU A 171 -17.43 1.03 5.05
N VAL A 172 -16.67 1.20 6.14
CA VAL A 172 -16.56 2.45 6.91
C VAL A 172 -16.12 3.60 6.01
N ARG A 173 -15.05 3.40 5.23
CA ARG A 173 -14.53 4.40 4.29
C ARG A 173 -15.60 4.84 3.28
N TYR A 174 -16.38 3.91 2.75
CA TYR A 174 -17.42 4.20 1.76
C TYR A 174 -18.66 4.84 2.39
N TYR A 175 -19.29 4.19 3.36
CA TYR A 175 -20.57 4.63 3.88
C TYR A 175 -20.50 5.85 4.80
N ARG A 176 -19.33 6.10 5.43
CA ARG A 176 -19.14 7.31 6.25
C ARG A 176 -18.57 8.50 5.46
N ASN A 177 -18.35 8.35 4.15
CA ASN A 177 -17.79 9.38 3.28
C ASN A 177 -16.57 10.08 3.89
N LEU A 178 -15.62 9.28 4.40
CA LEU A 178 -14.44 9.83 5.07
C LEU A 178 -13.61 10.68 4.08
N PRO A 179 -12.94 11.77 4.51
CA PRO A 179 -12.13 12.59 3.61
C PRO A 179 -11.06 11.80 2.86
N GLU A 180 -10.40 10.85 3.52
CA GLU A 180 -9.44 9.92 2.89
C GLU A 180 -10.06 9.01 1.82
N ALA A 181 -11.38 8.96 1.74
CA ALA A 181 -12.08 8.17 0.76
C ALA A 181 -12.11 8.83 -0.63
N GLN A 182 -11.86 10.14 -0.70
CA GLN A 182 -11.77 10.95 -1.90
C GLN A 182 -10.31 11.27 -2.21
N SER A 183 -9.55 10.30 -2.71
CA SER A 183 -8.15 10.54 -3.07
C SER A 183 -8.07 11.45 -4.29
N ARG A 184 -7.58 12.68 -4.12
CA ARG A 184 -7.21 13.63 -5.20
C ARG A 184 -8.27 13.75 -6.33
N GLY A 185 -9.53 13.96 -5.96
CA GLY A 185 -10.62 14.15 -6.93
C GLY A 185 -11.22 12.85 -7.50
N LEU A 186 -10.77 11.67 -7.03
CA LEU A 186 -11.45 10.41 -7.32
C LEU A 186 -12.81 10.36 -6.59
N PRO A 187 -13.86 9.88 -7.25
CA PRO A 187 -15.16 9.70 -6.64
C PRO A 187 -15.13 8.56 -5.63
N LEU A 188 -15.95 8.70 -4.61
CA LEU A 188 -16.13 7.69 -3.58
C LEU A 188 -16.67 6.40 -4.21
N ARG A 189 -15.92 5.30 -4.07
CA ARG A 189 -16.31 3.99 -4.60
C ARG A 189 -16.19 2.91 -3.54
N LEU A 190 -17.18 2.00 -3.53
CA LEU A 190 -17.10 0.80 -2.71
C LEU A 190 -16.13 -0.17 -3.39
N THR A 191 -15.09 -0.60 -2.66
CA THR A 191 -14.14 -1.57 -3.18
C THR A 191 -14.79 -2.95 -3.24
N PRO A 192 -14.83 -3.62 -4.40
CA PRO A 192 -15.42 -4.96 -4.50
C PRO A 192 -14.67 -5.97 -3.62
N LYS A 193 -15.40 -6.92 -3.01
CA LYS A 193 -14.82 -7.98 -2.17
C LYS A 193 -13.67 -8.71 -2.87
N LYS A 194 -13.83 -9.08 -4.14
CA LYS A 194 -12.77 -9.73 -4.91
C LYS A 194 -11.46 -8.91 -4.95
N VAL A 195 -11.54 -7.58 -5.07
CA VAL A 195 -10.34 -6.72 -5.06
C VAL A 195 -9.64 -6.77 -3.71
N HIS A 196 -10.41 -6.82 -2.62
CA HIS A 196 -9.88 -7.05 -1.29
C HIS A 196 -9.21 -8.42 -1.19
N ASP A 197 -9.90 -9.50 -1.58
CA ASP A 197 -9.40 -10.88 -1.46
C ASP A 197 -8.13 -11.12 -2.30
N ASP A 198 -8.09 -10.58 -3.52
CA ASP A 198 -6.90 -10.60 -4.38
C ASP A 198 -5.72 -9.88 -3.69
N SER A 199 -5.97 -8.71 -3.08
CA SER A 199 -4.96 -7.91 -2.36
C SER A 199 -4.50 -8.58 -1.07
N TYR A 200 -5.41 -9.24 -0.34
CA TYR A 200 -5.11 -9.99 0.88
C TYR A 200 -4.22 -11.19 0.55
N THR A 201 -4.56 -11.95 -0.48
CA THR A 201 -3.73 -13.08 -0.94
C THR A 201 -2.37 -12.61 -1.45
N GLY A 202 -2.33 -11.57 -2.28
CA GLY A 202 -1.09 -11.03 -2.84
C GLY A 202 -0.16 -10.40 -1.80
N LEU A 203 -0.67 -9.90 -0.67
CA LEU A 203 0.18 -9.44 0.43
C LEU A 203 1.00 -10.57 1.05
N ALA A 204 0.44 -11.78 1.17
CA ALA A 204 1.17 -12.94 1.67
C ALA A 204 2.29 -13.35 0.71
N TYR A 205 2.03 -13.29 -0.59
CA TYR A 205 3.06 -13.49 -1.62
C TYR A 205 4.18 -12.45 -1.49
N ALA A 206 3.82 -11.16 -1.37
CA ALA A 206 4.79 -10.08 -1.22
C ALA A 206 5.67 -10.26 0.04
N ALA A 207 5.09 -10.67 1.16
CA ALA A 207 5.83 -10.94 2.39
C ALA A 207 6.81 -12.12 2.23
N LYS A 208 6.39 -13.19 1.56
CA LYS A 208 7.27 -14.33 1.24
C LYS A 208 8.41 -13.93 0.32
N PHE A 209 8.11 -13.15 -0.72
CA PHE A 209 9.13 -12.60 -1.63
C PHE A 209 10.18 -11.80 -0.85
N LEU A 210 9.79 -10.98 0.12
CA LEU A 210 10.72 -10.19 0.92
C LEU A 210 11.63 -11.03 1.84
N ASP A 211 11.16 -12.20 2.28
CA ASP A 211 11.99 -13.14 3.06
C ASP A 211 13.06 -13.82 2.18
N GLU A 212 12.74 -14.07 0.90
CA GLU A 212 13.56 -14.85 -0.04
C GLU A 212 14.49 -13.98 -0.92
N ASP A 213 14.06 -12.78 -1.29
CA ASP A 213 14.76 -11.89 -2.23
C ASP A 213 15.58 -10.79 -1.51
N GLU A 214 16.61 -10.27 -2.18
CA GLU A 214 17.53 -9.25 -1.65
C GLU A 214 17.13 -7.81 -2.01
N SER A 215 15.90 -7.61 -2.49
CA SER A 215 15.40 -6.30 -2.91
C SER A 215 15.15 -5.32 -1.77
N ALA A 216 14.97 -5.80 -0.54
CA ALA A 216 14.72 -4.96 0.62
C ALA A 216 15.92 -4.95 1.59
N ASP A 217 16.24 -3.75 2.08
CA ASP A 217 17.28 -3.51 3.06
C ASP A 217 16.75 -3.53 4.49
N SER A 218 15.48 -3.18 4.67
CA SER A 218 14.77 -3.29 5.95
C SER A 218 13.30 -3.62 5.72
N VAL A 219 12.77 -4.52 6.53
CA VAL A 219 11.36 -4.92 6.51
C VAL A 219 10.79 -4.80 7.90
N ILE A 220 9.64 -4.12 8.02
CA ILE A 220 8.82 -4.11 9.23
C ILE A 220 7.44 -4.68 8.95
N VAL A 221 6.87 -5.38 9.94
CA VAL A 221 5.45 -5.71 9.96
C VAL A 221 4.79 -4.85 11.02
N VAL A 222 3.80 -4.09 10.59
CA VAL A 222 3.07 -3.13 11.41
C VAL A 222 1.58 -3.44 11.37
N ARG A 223 0.92 -3.26 12.50
CA ARG A 223 -0.53 -3.31 12.67
C ARG A 223 -1.10 -1.89 12.65
N ARG A 224 -2.43 -1.77 12.68
CA ARG A 224 -3.12 -0.52 12.99
C ARG A 224 -2.61 0.09 14.30
N ASN A 225 -2.79 1.40 14.44
CA ASN A 225 -2.26 2.22 15.54
C ASN A 225 -0.73 2.23 15.61
N ASN A 226 -0.06 1.96 14.47
CA ASN A 226 1.39 1.98 14.32
C ASN A 226 2.09 1.07 15.33
N MET A 227 1.55 -0.13 15.56
CA MET A 227 2.15 -1.14 16.42
C MET A 227 3.02 -2.08 15.58
N LEU A 228 4.29 -2.22 15.95
CA LEU A 228 5.29 -3.06 15.30
C LEU A 228 5.24 -4.48 15.88
N SER A 229 5.17 -5.50 15.02
CA SER A 229 5.23 -6.91 15.40
C SER A 229 6.51 -7.62 14.94
N TYR A 230 7.21 -7.04 13.97
CA TYR A 230 8.46 -7.58 13.42
C TYR A 230 9.30 -6.47 12.81
N VAL A 231 10.61 -6.58 12.99
CA VAL A 231 11.61 -5.76 12.30
C VAL A 231 12.80 -6.63 11.96
N ASN A 232 13.30 -6.48 10.74
CA ASN A 232 14.57 -7.04 10.32
C ASN A 232 15.25 -6.08 9.34
N GLU A 233 16.57 -6.15 9.31
CA GLU A 233 17.40 -5.31 8.47
C GLU A 233 18.58 -6.14 7.96
N ARG A 234 19.03 -5.83 6.74
CA ARG A 234 20.21 -6.45 6.19
C ARG A 234 21.45 -5.67 6.59
N VAL A 235 22.42 -6.37 7.15
CA VAL A 235 23.71 -5.84 7.62
C VAL A 235 24.87 -6.45 6.84
N GLY A 236 26.04 -5.81 6.91
CA GLY A 236 27.24 -6.22 6.16
C GLY A 236 27.38 -5.49 4.81
N GLY A 237 28.60 -5.44 4.29
CA GLY A 237 28.95 -4.72 3.06
C GLY A 237 28.43 -5.40 1.78
N GLN A 238 29.30 -6.04 1.01
CA GLN A 238 28.94 -6.63 -0.29
C GLN A 238 28.04 -7.89 -0.18
N CYS A 239 28.14 -8.66 0.91
CA CYS A 239 27.24 -9.79 1.19
C CYS A 239 26.28 -9.41 2.33
N ARG A 240 25.19 -8.74 1.97
CA ARG A 240 24.18 -8.25 2.93
C ARG A 240 23.30 -9.38 3.44
N ALA A 241 23.57 -9.86 4.65
CA ALA A 241 22.76 -10.87 5.31
C ALA A 241 21.71 -10.22 6.21
N TRP A 242 20.55 -10.87 6.38
CA TRP A 242 19.61 -10.47 7.40
C TRP A 242 20.24 -10.55 8.80
N ARG A 243 19.94 -9.57 9.67
CA ARG A 243 20.44 -9.52 11.05
C ARG A 243 19.91 -10.67 11.90
N ILE A 244 18.67 -11.07 11.65
CA ILE A 244 18.03 -12.28 12.21
C ILE A 244 17.43 -13.09 11.06
N GLU A 245 17.02 -14.34 11.29
CA GLU A 245 16.36 -15.12 10.23
C GLU A 245 15.13 -14.39 9.67
N PRO A 246 14.93 -14.41 8.34
CA PRO A 246 13.78 -13.78 7.71
C PRO A 246 12.48 -14.42 8.20
N GLY A 247 11.51 -13.58 8.57
CA GLY A 247 10.25 -14.03 9.15
C GLY A 247 9.09 -13.06 8.92
N ALA A 248 9.17 -12.20 7.91
CA ALA A 248 8.13 -11.22 7.60
C ALA A 248 6.82 -11.91 7.18
N SER A 249 6.89 -13.00 6.40
CA SER A 249 5.73 -13.80 6.00
C SER A 249 5.04 -14.43 7.22
N LYS A 250 5.82 -15.00 8.13
CA LYS A 250 5.31 -15.59 9.38
C LYS A 250 4.68 -14.53 10.30
N ALA A 251 5.32 -13.39 10.46
CA ALA A 251 4.81 -12.27 11.25
C ALA A 251 3.49 -11.71 10.67
N LEU A 252 3.35 -11.64 9.35
CA LEU A 252 2.09 -11.27 8.70
C LEU A 252 0.96 -12.24 9.04
N GLU A 253 1.18 -13.55 8.90
CA GLU A 253 0.16 -14.58 9.19
C GLU A 253 -0.24 -14.58 10.66
N TRP A 254 0.71 -14.35 11.57
CA TRP A 254 0.45 -14.16 12.99
C TRP A 254 -0.43 -12.94 13.29
N GLU A 255 -0.14 -11.78 12.68
CA GLU A 255 -0.97 -10.59 12.89
C GLU A 255 -2.40 -10.72 12.33
N ARG A 256 -2.59 -11.54 11.30
CA ARG A 256 -3.93 -11.81 10.72
C ARG A 256 -4.87 -12.56 11.66
N ILE A 257 -4.31 -13.39 12.54
CA ILE A 257 -5.09 -14.20 13.49
C ILE A 257 -5.07 -13.64 14.92
N ARG A 258 -4.15 -12.71 15.21
CA ARG A 258 -4.02 -12.09 16.53
C ARG A 258 -5.33 -11.47 16.98
N GLY A 259 -5.65 -11.69 18.24
CA GLY A 259 -6.78 -11.09 18.92
C GLY A 259 -6.78 -9.57 18.80
N LEU A 260 -7.98 -9.01 18.67
CA LEU A 260 -8.15 -7.57 18.63
C LEU A 260 -7.70 -6.94 19.95
N SER A 261 -7.14 -5.73 19.91
CA SER A 261 -6.98 -4.95 21.14
C SER A 261 -8.36 -4.52 21.68
N PRO A 262 -8.47 -4.11 22.96
CA PRO A 262 -9.72 -3.54 23.49
C PRO A 262 -10.21 -2.34 22.67
N GLU A 263 -9.30 -1.50 22.21
CA GLU A 263 -9.60 -0.35 21.35
C GLU A 263 -10.11 -0.79 19.98
N GLU A 264 -9.43 -1.74 19.32
CA GLU A 264 -9.86 -2.29 18.02
C GLU A 264 -11.25 -2.91 18.09
N ARG A 265 -11.55 -3.66 19.17
CA ARG A 265 -12.88 -4.24 19.41
C ARG A 265 -13.94 -3.16 19.53
N GLU A 266 -13.68 -2.14 20.32
CA GLU A 266 -14.66 -1.08 20.57
C GLU A 266 -14.91 -0.23 19.31
N THR A 267 -13.86 0.11 18.57
CA THR A 267 -13.99 0.78 17.26
C THR A 267 -14.80 -0.07 16.29
N ALA A 268 -14.47 -1.36 16.15
CA ALA A 268 -15.17 -2.27 15.26
C ALA A 268 -16.65 -2.41 15.63
N ARG A 269 -16.97 -2.57 16.92
CA ARG A 269 -18.35 -2.62 17.42
C ARG A 269 -19.13 -1.37 17.04
N ARG A 270 -18.56 -0.18 17.29
CA ARG A 270 -19.19 1.11 16.95
C ARG A 270 -19.43 1.24 15.45
N ASP A 271 -18.44 0.89 14.63
CA ASP A 271 -18.55 0.97 13.17
C ASP A 271 -19.63 0.02 12.64
N ILE A 272 -19.69 -1.23 13.14
CA ILE A 272 -20.73 -2.20 12.79
C ILE A 272 -22.12 -1.68 13.19
N GLU A 273 -22.28 -1.17 14.41
CA GLU A 273 -23.56 -0.60 14.87
C GLU A 273 -24.02 0.59 14.02
N GLN A 274 -23.10 1.45 13.60
CA GLN A 274 -23.42 2.56 12.72
C GLN A 274 -23.83 2.09 11.32
N LEU A 275 -23.11 1.11 10.77
CA LEU A 275 -23.41 0.57 9.44
C LEU A 275 -24.74 -0.21 9.42
N LYS A 276 -25.08 -0.95 10.49
CA LYS A 276 -26.38 -1.65 10.64
C LYS A 276 -27.57 -0.67 10.57
N LYS A 277 -27.41 0.59 10.98
CA LYS A 277 -28.47 1.61 10.90
C LYS A 277 -28.83 2.00 9.46
N LEU A 278 -27.97 1.72 8.48
CA LEU A 278 -28.26 1.99 7.06
C LEU A 278 -29.21 0.95 6.46
N GLY A 279 -29.34 -0.25 7.06
CA GLY A 279 -30.43 -1.18 6.85
C GLY A 279 -30.60 -1.74 5.43
N THR A 280 -29.53 -1.89 4.65
CA THR A 280 -29.62 -2.51 3.32
C THR A 280 -29.27 -4.00 3.40
N ALA A 281 -30.08 -4.88 2.79
CA ALA A 281 -29.89 -6.33 2.86
C ALA A 281 -28.49 -6.80 2.44
N LYS A 282 -27.89 -6.12 1.44
CA LYS A 282 -26.52 -6.40 0.99
C LYS A 282 -25.49 -6.03 2.05
N LEU A 283 -25.60 -4.86 2.66
CA LEU A 283 -24.70 -4.43 3.72
C LEU A 283 -24.83 -5.34 4.95
N ASP A 284 -26.05 -5.70 5.34
CA ASP A 284 -26.28 -6.57 6.50
C ASP A 284 -25.69 -7.97 6.29
N ALA A 285 -25.72 -8.50 5.07
CA ALA A 285 -25.05 -9.76 4.74
C ALA A 285 -23.52 -9.64 4.87
N GLU A 286 -22.92 -8.58 4.31
CA GLU A 286 -21.48 -8.32 4.43
C GLU A 286 -21.04 -8.12 5.88
N LEU A 287 -21.84 -7.45 6.71
CA LEU A 287 -21.54 -7.26 8.14
C LEU A 287 -21.60 -8.58 8.92
N ARG A 288 -22.55 -9.48 8.61
CA ARG A 288 -22.59 -10.82 9.22
C ARG A 288 -21.32 -11.62 8.92
N GLU A 289 -20.88 -11.63 7.66
CA GLU A 289 -19.62 -12.28 7.28
C GLU A 289 -18.41 -11.68 8.02
N ILE A 290 -18.37 -10.36 8.20
CA ILE A 290 -17.30 -9.69 8.96
C ILE A 290 -17.32 -10.11 10.43
N GLU A 291 -18.51 -10.18 11.06
CA GLU A 291 -18.66 -10.65 12.45
C GLU A 291 -18.21 -12.11 12.59
N GLU A 292 -18.53 -12.99 11.63
CA GLU A 292 -18.05 -14.38 11.58
C GLU A 292 -16.53 -14.49 11.45
N LEU A 293 -15.90 -13.65 10.61
CA LEU A 293 -14.45 -13.58 10.47
C LEU A 293 -13.75 -13.04 11.73
N MET A 294 -14.45 -12.22 12.52
CA MET A 294 -13.91 -11.64 13.75
C MET A 294 -13.99 -12.61 14.94
N ALA A 295 -15.00 -13.48 14.98
CA ALA A 295 -15.25 -14.41 16.07
C ALA A 295 -14.07 -15.35 16.46
N PRO A 296 -13.24 -15.86 15.52
CA PRO A 296 -12.10 -16.71 15.88
C PRO A 296 -10.84 -15.93 16.27
N LEU A 297 -10.77 -14.61 16.08
CA LEU A 297 -9.57 -13.82 16.39
C LEU A 297 -9.23 -13.92 17.87
N GLY A 298 -7.96 -14.16 18.16
CA GLY A 298 -7.44 -14.28 19.53
C GLY A 298 -7.56 -15.66 20.17
N LYS A 299 -8.24 -16.62 19.53
CA LYS A 299 -8.30 -18.01 20.03
C LYS A 299 -6.92 -18.68 20.13
N ARG A 300 -5.93 -18.16 19.40
CA ARG A 300 -4.55 -18.66 19.34
C ARG A 300 -3.52 -17.70 19.94
N ASP A 301 -3.95 -16.66 20.67
CA ASP A 301 -3.00 -15.69 21.24
C ASP A 301 -2.03 -16.33 22.24
N GLY A 302 -2.41 -17.47 22.85
CA GLY A 302 -1.55 -18.27 23.73
C GLY A 302 -0.45 -19.07 23.02
N GLU A 303 -0.37 -19.06 21.69
CA GLU A 303 0.64 -19.79 20.91
C GLU A 303 1.98 -19.03 20.76
N GLY A 304 2.24 -18.04 21.61
CA GLY A 304 3.53 -17.33 21.65
C GLY A 304 3.68 -16.25 20.58
N LEU A 305 2.60 -15.51 20.28
CA LEU A 305 2.67 -14.36 19.37
C LEU A 305 3.65 -13.30 19.89
N PRO A 306 4.46 -12.67 19.01
CA PRO A 306 5.39 -11.60 19.42
C PRO A 306 4.67 -10.46 20.16
N SER A 307 5.39 -9.77 21.04
CA SER A 307 4.89 -8.51 21.61
C SER A 307 4.70 -7.46 20.51
N LEU A 308 3.80 -6.52 20.77
CA LEU A 308 3.61 -5.35 19.92
C LEU A 308 4.29 -4.15 20.58
N ASP A 309 5.22 -3.53 19.87
CA ASP A 309 5.91 -2.32 20.31
C ASP A 309 5.43 -1.11 19.51
N PRO A 310 5.39 0.12 20.07
CA PRO A 310 5.11 1.30 19.26
C PRO A 310 6.15 1.46 18.13
N LEU A 311 5.69 1.73 16.91
CA LEU A 311 6.56 1.98 15.76
C LEU A 311 7.40 3.25 16.01
N HIS A 312 8.71 3.07 16.12
CA HIS A 312 9.65 4.18 16.09
C HIS A 312 9.97 4.55 14.63
N ALA A 313 9.07 5.31 13.99
CA ALA A 313 9.14 5.62 12.56
C ALA A 313 10.48 6.28 12.16
N ALA A 314 10.98 7.24 12.94
CA ALA A 314 12.28 7.86 12.69
C ALA A 314 13.43 6.83 12.72
N GLY A 315 13.39 5.86 13.63
CA GLY A 315 14.36 4.76 13.66
C GLY A 315 14.23 3.88 12.44
N PHE A 316 13.00 3.52 12.07
CA PHE A 316 12.76 2.78 10.85
C PHE A 316 13.22 3.53 9.61
N ILE A 317 13.18 4.86 9.53
CA ILE A 317 13.69 5.59 8.35
C ILE A 317 15.20 5.81 8.40
N ALA A 318 15.74 6.18 9.57
CA ALA A 318 17.09 6.68 9.73
C ALA A 318 18.18 5.61 9.84
N LEU A 319 17.86 4.32 10.00
CA LEU A 319 18.88 3.26 10.14
C LEU A 319 19.87 3.28 8.97
N HIS A 320 21.07 3.76 9.27
CA HIS A 320 22.24 3.71 8.41
C HIS A 320 22.78 2.29 8.43
N VAL A 321 23.17 1.80 7.26
CA VAL A 321 24.13 0.70 7.17
C VAL A 321 25.41 1.24 7.80
N ALA A 322 25.64 0.88 9.06
CA ALA A 322 26.96 1.01 9.69
C ALA A 322 27.90 -0.04 9.11
#